data_AF-A0A353TWD4-F1
#
_entry.id   AF-A0A353TWD4-F1
#
_cell.length_a   1.000
_cell.length_b   1.000
_cell.length_c   1.000
_cell.angle_alpha   90.00
_cell.angle_beta   90.00
_cell.angle_gamma   90.00
#
_symmetry.space_group_name_H-M   'P 1'
#
loop_
_entity.id
_entity.type
_entity.pdbx_description
1 polymer ?
#
loop_
_entity_poly.entity_id
_entity_poly.type
_entity_poly.pdbx_seq_one_letter_code
_entity_poly.pdbx_strand_id
1 'polypeptide(L)'
;MPPGGWTYSKTAFNVSERVNLNKRGDIEGGGFNKWEVEGDFLRIDDSVCAMFSGWDWENQRETILFSGILADGTSVWGKKIE
;
A
#
# COMPACT_ATOMS: atom_id res chain seq x y z
N MET A 1 0.04 -23.33 -35.52
CA MET A 1 0.02 -22.55 -34.25
C MET A 1 0.75 -23.35 -33.19
N PRO A 2 1.77 -22.81 -32.51
CA PRO A 2 2.37 -23.52 -31.38
C PRO A 2 1.38 -23.53 -30.20
N PRO A 3 1.37 -24.58 -29.38
CA PRO A 3 0.48 -24.70 -28.22
C PRO A 3 1.08 -23.93 -27.04
N GLY A 4 1.08 -22.60 -27.12
CA GLY A 4 1.62 -21.72 -26.07
C GLY A 4 0.55 -21.27 -25.10
N GLY A 5 0.14 -22.14 -24.18
CA GLY A 5 -0.74 -21.78 -23.06
C GLY A 5 0.09 -21.45 -21.82
N TRP A 6 0.33 -20.17 -21.53
CA TRP A 6 0.95 -19.77 -20.28
C TRP A 6 0.00 -20.04 -19.12
N THR A 7 0.36 -20.94 -18.21
CA THR A 7 -0.33 -21.12 -16.92
C THR A 7 0.36 -20.24 -15.88
N TYR A 8 -0.26 -19.10 -15.56
CA TYR A 8 0.19 -18.24 -14.47
C TYR A 8 -0.40 -18.71 -13.14
N SER A 9 0.42 -18.78 -12.11
CA SER A 9 -0.07 -18.94 -10.74
C SER A 9 -0.50 -17.57 -10.20
N LYS A 10 -1.64 -17.50 -9.50
CA LYS A 10 -2.09 -16.26 -8.83
C LYS A 10 -1.06 -15.74 -7.83
N THR A 11 -0.22 -16.63 -7.28
CA THR A 11 0.88 -16.29 -6.36
C THR A 11 2.00 -15.48 -7.00
N ALA A 12 2.06 -15.40 -8.34
CA ALA A 12 3.02 -14.57 -9.05
C ALA A 12 2.64 -13.07 -9.09
N PHE A 13 1.46 -12.71 -8.59
CA PHE A 13 0.96 -11.34 -8.59
C PHE A 13 0.83 -10.81 -7.17
N ASN A 14 1.30 -9.59 -6.96
CA ASN A 14 1.01 -8.84 -5.75
C ASN A 14 -0.46 -8.40 -5.79
N VAL A 15 -1.20 -8.75 -4.73
CA VAL A 15 -2.59 -8.31 -4.53
C VAL A 15 -2.63 -7.38 -3.33
N SER A 16 -3.50 -6.38 -3.38
CA SER A 16 -3.69 -5.46 -2.25
C SER A 16 -4.46 -6.12 -1.11
N GLU A 17 -4.08 -5.80 0.12
CA GLU A 17 -4.85 -6.13 1.32
C GLU A 17 -5.46 -4.87 1.93
N ARG A 18 -6.56 -5.04 2.68
CA ARG A 18 -7.16 -3.94 3.45
C ARG A 18 -6.50 -3.86 4.80
N VAL A 19 -6.15 -2.65 5.19
CA VAL A 19 -5.47 -2.33 6.44
C VAL A 19 -6.16 -1.12 7.08
N ASN A 20 -6.36 -1.15 8.39
CA ASN A 20 -6.92 -0.02 9.14
C ASN A 20 -5.79 0.73 9.87
N LEU A 21 -5.66 2.02 9.56
CA LEU A 21 -4.78 2.94 10.28
C LEU A 21 -5.64 3.65 11.34
N ASN A 22 -5.62 3.12 12.56
CA ASN A 22 -6.47 3.59 13.64
C ASN A 22 -5.99 4.93 14.20
N LYS A 23 -6.91 5.81 14.63
CA LYS A 23 -6.58 7.15 15.16
C LYS A 23 -5.62 7.16 16.36
N ARG A 24 -5.45 6.03 17.05
CA ARG A 24 -4.52 5.90 18.19
C ARG A 24 -3.08 5.58 17.75
N GLY A 25 -2.84 5.43 16.45
CA GLY A 25 -1.52 5.15 15.87
C GLY A 25 -1.22 3.67 15.70
N ASP A 26 -2.16 2.76 15.98
CA ASP A 26 -2.03 1.33 15.72
C ASP A 26 -2.55 0.96 14.32
N ILE A 27 -2.02 -0.14 13.78
CA ILE A 27 -2.43 -0.70 12.50
C ILE A 27 -3.08 -2.07 12.71
N GLU A 28 -4.24 -2.29 12.09
CA GLU A 28 -4.87 -3.61 12.02
C GLU A 28 -4.80 -4.17 10.60
N GLY A 29 -4.22 -5.37 10.47
CA GLY A 29 -4.01 -6.05 9.19
C GLY A 29 -2.66 -5.72 8.53
N GLY A 30 -2.31 -6.47 7.49
CA GLY A 30 -1.10 -6.21 6.67
C GLY A 30 0.25 -6.44 7.34
N GLY A 31 0.30 -6.89 8.60
CA GLY A 31 1.56 -7.24 9.29
C GLY A 31 2.37 -6.06 9.83
N PHE A 32 1.81 -4.84 9.80
CA PHE A 32 2.41 -3.65 10.39
C PHE A 32 1.83 -3.37 11.78
N ASN A 33 2.53 -2.59 12.61
CA ASN A 33 2.14 -2.37 13.99
C ASN A 33 1.67 -0.94 14.26
N LYS A 34 2.43 0.06 13.79
CA LYS A 34 2.19 1.47 14.12
C LYS A 34 2.30 2.37 12.92
N TRP A 35 1.53 3.45 12.95
CA TRP A 35 1.65 4.55 11.99
C TRP A 35 1.65 5.91 12.67
N GLU A 36 2.28 6.87 12.00
CA GLU A 36 2.29 8.28 12.38
C GLU A 36 2.40 9.15 11.12
N VAL A 37 1.88 10.38 11.17
CA VAL A 37 2.02 11.35 10.07
C VAL A 37 2.84 12.54 10.55
N GLU A 38 3.85 12.90 9.78
CA GLU A 38 4.70 14.07 9.98
C GLU A 38 4.77 14.87 8.67
N GLY A 39 3.95 15.90 8.55
CA GLY A 39 3.82 16.70 7.32
C GLY A 39 3.32 15.85 6.14
N ASP A 40 4.10 15.82 5.06
CA ASP A 40 3.81 15.03 3.85
C ASP A 40 4.35 13.60 3.92
N PHE A 41 4.73 13.12 5.11
CA PHE A 41 5.27 11.78 5.31
C PHE A 41 4.38 10.94 6.23
N LEU A 42 4.18 9.68 5.83
CA LEU A 42 3.56 8.63 6.62
C LEU A 42 4.65 7.69 7.12
N ARG A 43 4.82 7.57 8.43
CA ARG A 43 5.68 6.55 9.03
C ARG A 43 4.86 5.29 9.25
N ILE A 44 5.36 4.15 8.80
CA ILE A 44 4.80 2.81 9.07
C ILE A 44 5.92 1.98 9.69
N ASP A 45 5.75 1.62 10.95
CA ASP A 45 6.82 1.04 11.78
C ASP A 45 8.12 1.87 11.67
N ASP A 46 9.22 1.28 11.19
CA ASP A 46 10.51 1.95 11.02
C ASP A 46 10.69 2.63 9.64
N SER A 47 9.69 2.55 8.76
CA SER A 47 9.77 3.00 7.37
C SER A 47 9.08 4.34 7.16
N VAL A 48 9.66 5.20 6.31
CA VAL A 48 9.09 6.50 5.94
C VAL A 48 8.56 6.44 4.51
N CYS A 49 7.29 6.79 4.36
CA CYS A 49 6.58 6.82 3.09
C CYS A 49 6.21 8.27 2.73
N ALA A 50 6.32 8.62 1.45
CA ALA A 50 5.77 9.88 0.95
C ALA A 50 4.24 9.78 0.86
N MET A 51 3.53 10.79 1.35
CA MET A 51 2.07 10.89 1.30
C MET A 51 1.67 12.06 0.40
N PHE A 52 0.69 11.83 -0.47
CA PHE A 52 0.26 12.82 -1.45
C PHE A 52 -1.17 12.57 -1.91
N SER A 53 -1.83 13.61 -2.41
CA SER A 53 -3.12 13.45 -3.10
C SER A 53 -2.91 12.94 -4.52
N GLY A 54 -3.78 12.04 -4.98
CA GLY A 54 -3.76 11.56 -6.35
C GLY A 54 -5.08 10.95 -6.79
N TRP A 55 -5.17 10.63 -8.07
CA TRP A 55 -6.38 10.08 -8.67
C TRP A 55 -6.44 8.55 -8.51
N ASP A 56 -7.46 8.06 -7.81
CA ASP A 56 -7.83 6.66 -7.77
C ASP A 56 -8.59 6.32 -9.06
N TRP A 57 -7.92 5.62 -9.98
CA TRP A 57 -8.51 5.25 -11.26
C TRP A 57 -9.63 4.21 -11.12
N GLU A 58 -9.55 3.32 -10.13
CA GLU A 58 -10.58 2.30 -9.92
C GLU A 58 -11.88 2.88 -9.37
N ASN A 59 -11.79 3.90 -8.51
CA ASN A 59 -12.96 4.55 -7.89
C ASN A 59 -13.29 5.93 -8.49
N GLN A 60 -12.51 6.38 -9.48
CA GLN A 60 -12.69 7.64 -10.23
C GLN A 60 -12.83 8.88 -9.34
N ARG A 61 -11.92 9.02 -8.37
CA ARG A 61 -11.92 10.15 -7.45
C ARG A 61 -10.52 10.48 -6.95
N GLU A 62 -10.34 11.70 -6.46
CA GLU A 62 -9.14 12.06 -5.71
C GLU A 62 -9.14 11.36 -4.33
N THR A 63 -7.99 10.84 -3.93
CA THR A 63 -7.77 10.22 -2.62
C THR A 63 -6.35 10.48 -2.13
N ILE A 64 -6.09 10.11 -0.88
CA ILE A 64 -4.75 10.10 -0.31
C ILE A 64 -4.05 8.81 -0.74
N LEU A 65 -2.86 8.97 -1.29
CA LEU A 65 -1.95 7.91 -1.68
C LEU A 65 -0.69 7.98 -0.83
N PHE A 66 -0.02 6.85 -0.65
CA PHE A 66 1.34 6.83 -0.12
C PHE A 66 2.22 5.80 -0.83
N SER A 67 3.53 6.07 -0.86
CA SER A 67 4.52 5.12 -1.34
C SER A 67 5.82 5.23 -0.54
N GLY A 68 6.51 4.09 -0.38
CA GLY A 68 7.77 4.05 0.34
C GLY A 68 8.55 2.76 0.09
N ILE A 69 9.70 2.66 0.75
CA ILE A 69 10.57 1.48 0.74
C ILE A 69 10.71 1.02 2.20
N LEU A 70 10.41 -0.26 2.44
CA LEU A 70 10.55 -0.89 3.75
C LEU A 70 12.02 -1.17 4.07
N ALA A 71 12.33 -1.46 5.33
CA ALA A 71 13.69 -1.69 5.80
C ALA A 71 14.43 -2.85 5.08
N ASP A 72 13.68 -3.82 4.53
CA ASP A 72 14.20 -4.94 3.75
C ASP A 72 14.38 -4.63 2.25
N GLY A 73 14.07 -3.41 1.82
CA GLY A 73 14.12 -2.98 0.42
C GLY A 73 12.82 -3.23 -0.36
N THR A 74 11.78 -3.77 0.27
CA THR A 74 10.48 -4.01 -0.38
C THR A 74 9.73 -2.70 -0.62
N SER A 75 9.19 -2.50 -1.82
CA SER A 75 8.33 -1.35 -2.12
C SER A 75 6.94 -1.53 -1.52
N VAL A 76 6.41 -0.50 -0.87
CA VAL A 76 5.04 -0.46 -0.36
C VAL A 76 4.27 0.70 -0.98
N TRP A 77 3.01 0.43 -1.37
CA TRP A 77 2.07 1.41 -1.88
C TRP A 77 0.73 1.24 -1.19
N GLY A 78 0.01 2.35 -0.99
CA GLY A 78 -1.34 2.29 -0.48
C GLY A 78 -2.20 3.46 -0.96
N LYS A 79 -3.51 3.23 -0.98
CA LYS A 79 -4.52 4.26 -1.24
C LYS A 79 -5.58 4.24 -0.15
N LYS A 80 -6.01 5.41 0.28
CA LYS A 80 -7.15 5.52 1.21
C LYS A 80 -8.43 5.15 0.46
N ILE A 81 -9.16 4.21 1.04
CA ILE A 81 -10.52 3.85 0.62
C ILE A 81 -11.54 4.47 1.58
N GLU A 82 -12.79 4.63 1.12
CA GLU A 82 -13.90 5.04 2.00
C GLU A 82 -14.70 3.81 2.43
#